data_AF-A0A968XTD5-F1
#
_entry.id   AF-A0A968XTD5-F1
#
_cell.length_a   1.000
_cell.length_b   1.000
_cell.length_c   1.000
_cell.angle_alpha   90.00
_cell.angle_beta   90.00
_cell.angle_gamma   90.00
#
_symmetry.space_group_name_H-M   'P 1'
#
loop_
_entity.id
_entity.type
_entity.pdbx_description
1 polymer ?
#
loop_
_entity_poly.entity_id
_entity_poly.type
_entity_poly.pdbx_seq_one_letter_code
_entity_poly.pdbx_strand_id
1 'polypeptide(L)'
;MNIKNRIALAGLGVAVGVWLANGHAALVLASDLMAYGDGRGLSAEQAASVPFLQWPQSYEAMINLLGYPDARDEQSDFYTLSDGRGHIRINYSGPVAVSYEWEQF
;
A
#
# COMPACT_ATOMS: atom_id res chain seq x y z
N MET A 1 17.32 38.35 9.46
CA MET A 1 17.49 37.92 8.06
C MET A 1 17.84 36.45 8.09
N ASN A 2 16.97 35.62 7.49
CA ASN A 2 16.69 34.25 7.91
C ASN A 2 17.71 33.23 7.34
N ILE A 3 18.22 32.35 8.21
CA ILE A 3 19.18 31.29 7.89
C ILE A 3 18.41 30.13 7.26
N LYS A 4 18.72 29.80 6.01
CA LYS A 4 18.17 28.63 5.31
C LYS A 4 18.78 27.35 5.90
N ASN A 5 18.03 26.69 6.78
CA ASN A 5 18.36 25.35 7.26
C ASN A 5 18.32 24.36 6.09
N ARG A 6 19.48 23.79 5.77
CA ARG A 6 19.62 22.62 4.91
C ARG A 6 19.23 21.39 5.73
N ILE A 7 18.14 20.72 5.35
CA ILE A 7 17.84 19.38 5.85
C ILE A 7 18.46 18.39 4.86
N ALA A 8 19.57 17.78 5.27
CA ALA A 8 20.05 16.54 4.70
C ALA A 8 19.31 15.41 5.43
N LEU A 9 18.50 14.63 4.71
CA LEU A 9 17.90 13.41 5.24
C LEU A 9 18.53 12.23 4.49
N ALA A 10 19.55 11.63 5.11
CA ALA A 10 19.97 10.28 4.81
C ALA A 10 18.86 9.32 5.30
N GLY A 11 18.60 8.26 4.53
CA GLY A 11 17.41 7.42 4.60
C GLY A 11 16.82 7.14 5.99
N LEU A 12 15.54 7.48 6.15
CA LEU A 12 14.53 6.90 7.05
C LEU A 12 13.24 7.72 6.87
N GLY A 13 12.16 7.06 6.42
CA GLY A 13 10.76 7.50 6.43
C GLY A 13 10.46 8.97 6.08
N VAL A 14 10.06 9.26 4.84
CA VAL A 14 9.56 10.59 4.47
C VAL A 14 8.09 10.71 4.89
N ALA A 15 7.84 11.35 6.04
CA ALA A 15 6.52 11.88 6.35
C ALA A 15 6.28 13.15 5.53
N VAL A 16 5.43 13.08 4.50
CA VAL A 16 4.95 14.26 3.76
C VAL A 16 3.71 14.81 4.46
N GLY A 17 3.89 15.80 5.34
CA GLY A 17 2.78 16.54 5.93
C GLY A 17 2.23 17.58 4.96
N VAL A 18 1.03 17.35 4.40
CA VAL A 18 0.27 18.39 3.70
C VAL A 18 -0.47 19.24 4.74
N TRP A 19 -0.14 20.52 4.81
CA TRP A 19 -0.86 21.51 5.62
C TRP A 19 -2.18 21.89 4.92
N LEU A 20 -3.31 21.37 5.38
CA LEU A 20 -4.62 21.97 5.09
C LEU A 20 -5.00 22.87 6.26
N ALA A 21 -5.02 24.18 5.99
CA ALA A 21 -5.49 25.19 6.92
C ALA A 21 -6.97 24.91 7.25
N ASN A 22 -7.25 24.31 8.41
CA ASN A 22 -8.43 24.49 9.26
C ASN A 22 -8.46 23.43 10.38
N GLY A 23 -7.58 23.59 11.38
CA GLY A 23 -7.94 23.37 12.79
C GLY A 23 -8.09 21.96 13.34
N HIS A 24 -8.04 20.88 12.56
CA HIS A 24 -8.07 19.52 13.10
C HIS A 24 -6.87 18.74 12.55
N ALA A 25 -5.77 18.76 13.30
CA ALA A 25 -4.64 17.88 13.04
C ALA A 25 -5.08 16.43 13.29
N ALA A 26 -5.60 15.78 12.25
CA ALA A 26 -5.59 14.34 12.21
C ALA A 26 -4.12 13.94 12.12
N LEU A 27 -3.52 13.60 13.26
CA LEU A 27 -2.32 12.79 13.30
C LEU A 27 -2.73 11.44 12.73
N VAL A 28 -2.76 11.34 11.41
CA VAL A 28 -2.79 10.04 10.75
C VAL A 28 -1.42 9.45 11.09
N LEU A 29 -1.40 8.60 12.11
CA LEU A 29 -0.37 7.60 12.30
C LEU A 29 -0.43 6.73 11.06
N ALA A 30 0.16 7.20 9.96
CA ALA A 30 0.42 6.40 8.79
C ALA A 30 1.50 5.41 9.22
N SER A 31 1.06 4.33 9.87
CA SER A 31 1.89 3.18 10.15
C SER A 31 2.49 2.75 8.82
N ASP A 32 3.78 3.05 8.63
CA ASP A 32 4.75 2.39 7.76
C ASP A 32 4.30 1.93 6.36
N LEU A 33 3.36 2.63 5.74
CA LEU A 33 2.93 2.33 4.37
C LEU A 33 4.04 2.70 3.40
N MET A 34 4.91 1.74 3.08
CA MET A 34 6.01 1.93 2.14
C MET A 34 5.51 1.68 0.72
N ALA A 35 5.76 2.62 -0.20
CA ALA A 35 5.49 2.41 -1.61
C ALA A 35 6.49 1.40 -2.21
N TYR A 36 5.99 0.34 -2.85
CA TYR A 36 6.80 -0.77 -3.38
C TYR A 36 6.69 -0.94 -4.90
N GLY A 37 5.55 -0.63 -5.50
CA GLY A 37 5.21 -0.94 -6.89
C GLY A 37 5.55 0.16 -7.88
N ASP A 38 5.46 -0.16 -9.18
CA ASP A 38 5.66 0.79 -10.30
C ASP A 38 4.41 1.62 -10.62
N GLY A 39 3.36 1.50 -9.81
CA GLY A 39 2.11 2.26 -9.90
C GLY A 39 1.22 1.86 -11.08
N ARG A 40 1.44 0.70 -11.71
CA ARG A 40 0.61 0.23 -12.84
C ARG A 40 -0.77 -0.29 -12.42
N GLY A 41 -0.98 -0.53 -11.13
CA GLY A 41 -2.21 -1.08 -10.58
C GLY A 41 -2.49 -2.52 -11.05
N LEU A 42 -3.40 -3.19 -10.36
CA LEU A 42 -3.90 -4.51 -10.73
C LEU A 42 -4.77 -4.42 -11.98
N SER A 43 -4.46 -5.25 -12.98
CA SER A 43 -5.37 -5.45 -14.11
C SER A 43 -6.70 -6.05 -13.64
N ALA A 44 -7.77 -5.82 -14.40
CA ALA A 44 -9.09 -6.38 -14.10
C ALA A 44 -9.07 -7.92 -14.02
N GLU A 45 -8.24 -8.58 -14.84
CA GLU A 45 -8.08 -10.04 -14.87
C GLU A 45 -7.40 -10.56 -13.61
N GLN A 46 -6.31 -9.92 -13.19
CA GLN A 46 -5.63 -10.27 -11.94
C GLN A 46 -6.55 -10.03 -10.74
N ALA A 47 -7.22 -8.87 -10.69
CA ALA A 47 -8.15 -8.53 -9.63
C ALA A 47 -9.31 -9.53 -9.54
N ALA A 48 -9.88 -9.95 -10.69
CA ALA A 48 -10.92 -10.96 -10.77
C ALA A 48 -10.47 -12.37 -10.36
N SER A 49 -9.16 -12.65 -10.38
CA SER A 49 -8.63 -13.96 -9.94
C SER A 49 -8.58 -14.12 -8.42
N VAL A 50 -8.43 -13.02 -7.66
CA VAL A 50 -8.23 -13.02 -6.21
C VAL A 50 -9.35 -13.75 -5.45
N PRO A 51 -10.66 -13.55 -5.75
CA PRO A 51 -11.74 -14.27 -5.08
C PRO A 51 -11.72 -15.79 -5.24
N PHE A 52 -11.05 -16.31 -6.27
CA PHE A 52 -11.00 -17.74 -6.60
C PHE A 52 -9.74 -18.44 -6.10
N LEU A 53 -8.85 -17.73 -5.40
CA LEU A 53 -7.67 -18.33 -4.81
C LEU A 53 -8.02 -19.32 -3.70
N GLN A 54 -7.28 -20.43 -3.65
CA GLN A 54 -7.36 -21.42 -2.59
C GLN A 54 -6.54 -20.93 -1.40
N TRP A 55 -7.12 -20.11 -0.53
CA TRP A 55 -6.45 -19.60 0.65
C TRP A 55 -6.10 -20.74 1.63
N PRO A 56 -4.92 -20.70 2.28
CA PRO A 56 -3.89 -19.66 2.23
C PRO A 56 -2.95 -19.75 1.01
N GLN A 57 -2.31 -18.63 0.68
CA GLN A 57 -1.31 -18.53 -0.40
C GLN A 57 0.06 -18.12 0.15
N SER A 58 1.15 -18.54 -0.49
CA SER A 58 2.49 -18.07 -0.13
C SER A 58 2.72 -16.65 -0.66
N TYR A 59 3.57 -15.86 0.01
CA TYR A 59 3.95 -14.53 -0.49
C TYR A 59 4.49 -14.57 -1.93
N GLU A 60 5.32 -15.56 -2.27
CA GLU A 60 5.85 -15.73 -3.62
C GLU A 60 4.76 -16.02 -4.66
N ALA A 61 3.75 -16.84 -4.31
CA ALA A 61 2.61 -17.08 -5.19
C ALA A 61 1.81 -15.80 -5.45
N MET A 62 1.62 -14.97 -4.41
CA MET A 62 0.97 -13.67 -4.55
C MET A 62 1.75 -12.73 -5.48
N ILE A 63 3.07 -12.61 -5.30
CA ILE A 63 3.92 -11.77 -6.17
C ILE A 63 3.92 -12.27 -7.62
N ASN A 64 3.95 -13.59 -7.83
CA ASN A 64 3.91 -14.15 -9.18
C ASN A 64 2.57 -13.88 -9.89
N LEU A 65 1.47 -13.81 -9.14
CA LEU A 65 0.13 -13.56 -9.68
C LEU A 65 -0.16 -12.07 -9.87
N LEU A 66 0.09 -11.28 -8.83
CA LEU A 66 -0.34 -9.87 -8.72
C LEU A 66 0.78 -8.88 -9.01
N GLY A 67 2.04 -9.33 -8.99
CA GLY A 67 3.20 -8.44 -8.99
C GLY A 67 3.48 -7.88 -7.60
N TYR A 68 4.33 -6.85 -7.54
CA TYR A 68 4.60 -6.14 -6.29
C TYR A 68 3.46 -5.18 -5.94
N PRO A 69 3.09 -5.06 -4.66
CA PRO A 69 2.03 -4.15 -4.24
C PRO A 69 2.43 -2.70 -4.40
N ASP A 70 1.45 -1.82 -4.56
CA ASP A 70 1.69 -0.38 -4.57
C ASP A 70 2.25 0.06 -3.23
N ALA A 71 1.70 -0.51 -2.14
CA ALA A 71 2.21 -0.28 -0.82
C ALA A 71 2.05 -1.49 0.11
N ARG A 72 2.82 -1.49 1.19
CA ARG A 72 2.83 -2.58 2.17
C ARG A 72 2.94 -2.05 3.59
N ASP A 73 2.22 -2.68 4.51
CA ASP A 73 2.41 -2.57 5.96
C ASP A 73 2.85 -3.92 6.57
N GLU A 74 2.96 -4.01 7.91
CA GLU A 74 3.40 -5.21 8.62
C GLU A 74 2.56 -6.47 8.33
N GLN A 75 1.28 -6.31 7.98
CA GLN A 75 0.31 -7.39 7.86
C GLN A 75 -0.43 -7.39 6.54
N SER A 76 -0.14 -6.46 5.63
CA SER A 76 -0.95 -6.26 4.44
C SER A 76 -0.19 -5.71 3.25
N ASP A 77 -0.56 -6.21 2.08
CA ASP A 77 -0.20 -5.63 0.80
C ASP A 77 -1.42 -4.91 0.20
N PHE A 78 -1.20 -3.73 -0.37
CA PHE A 78 -2.23 -2.89 -0.97
C PHE A 78 -1.99 -2.75 -2.47
N TYR A 79 -3.01 -3.08 -3.26
CA TYR A 79 -2.97 -3.03 -4.72
C TYR A 79 -4.11 -2.17 -5.24
N THR A 80 -3.80 -1.05 -5.88
CA THR A 80 -4.75 -0.18 -6.55
C THR A 80 -5.27 -0.87 -7.80
N LEU A 81 -6.57 -0.79 -8.07
CA LEU A 81 -7.11 -1.29 -9.33
C LEU A 81 -6.68 -0.37 -10.48
N SER A 82 -6.45 -0.94 -11.66
CA SER A 82 -6.06 -0.20 -12.86
C SER A 82 -7.07 0.87 -13.30
N ASP A 83 -8.33 0.79 -12.87
CA ASP A 83 -9.34 1.82 -13.10
C ASP A 83 -9.27 2.98 -12.08
N GLY A 84 -8.43 2.86 -11.05
CA GLY A 84 -8.24 3.82 -9.97
C GLY A 84 -9.43 3.97 -9.03
N ARG A 85 -10.44 3.09 -9.08
CA ARG A 85 -11.70 3.23 -8.33
C ARG A 85 -11.77 2.43 -7.04
N GLY A 86 -10.70 1.74 -6.70
CA GLY A 86 -10.60 0.98 -5.47
C GLY A 86 -9.25 0.31 -5.34
N HIS A 87 -9.14 -0.50 -4.30
CA HIS A 87 -7.97 -1.31 -4.04
C HIS A 87 -8.36 -2.68 -3.49
N ILE A 88 -7.45 -3.62 -3.69
CA ILE A 88 -7.46 -4.92 -3.02
C ILE A 88 -6.40 -4.88 -1.92
N ARG A 89 -6.81 -5.22 -0.71
CA ARG A 89 -5.91 -5.48 0.41
C ARG A 89 -5.73 -6.99 0.55
N ILE A 90 -4.49 -7.45 0.56
CA ILE A 90 -4.15 -8.85 0.88
C ILE A 90 -3.63 -8.89 2.30
N ASN A 91 -4.27 -9.66 3.18
CA ASN A 91 -3.90 -9.78 4.59
C ASN A 91 -2.98 -10.99 4.82
N TYR A 92 -1.99 -10.82 5.68
CA TYR A 92 -0.97 -11.82 5.99
C TYR A 92 -0.97 -12.24 7.46
N SER A 93 -0.64 -13.51 7.68
CA SER A 93 -0.23 -14.06 8.99
C SER A 93 1.20 -14.59 8.85
N GLY A 94 2.18 -13.78 9.26
CA GLY A 94 3.59 -14.04 8.95
C GLY A 94 3.86 -14.02 7.43
N PRO A 95 4.53 -15.02 6.85
CA PRO A 95 4.85 -15.04 5.42
C PRO A 95 3.69 -15.55 4.52
N VAL A 96 2.51 -15.76 5.09
CA VAL A 96 1.39 -16.44 4.44
C VAL A 96 0.23 -15.48 4.26
N ALA A 97 -0.26 -15.36 3.03
CA ALA A 97 -1.45 -14.59 2.70
C ALA A 97 -2.69 -15.42 3.08
N VAL A 98 -3.58 -14.87 3.88
CA VAL A 98 -4.68 -15.61 4.52
C VAL A 98 -6.07 -15.13 4.12
N SER A 99 -6.21 -13.88 3.69
CA SER A 99 -7.48 -13.33 3.21
C SER A 99 -7.26 -12.13 2.30
N TYR A 100 -8.34 -11.63 1.72
CA TYR A 100 -8.37 -10.38 0.97
C TYR A 100 -9.60 -9.56 1.35
N GLU A 101 -9.50 -8.25 1.16
CA GLU A 101 -10.57 -7.28 1.31
C GLU A 101 -10.62 -6.37 0.08
N TRP A 102 -11.83 -6.01 -0.34
CA TRP A 102 -12.06 -5.01 -1.38
C TRP A 102 -12.53 -3.71 -0.75
N GLU A 103 -11.93 -2.61 -1.18
CA GLU A 103 -12.35 -1.27 -0.78
C GLU A 103 -12.54 -0.40 -2.03
N GLN A 104 -13.71 0.23 -2.14
CA GLN A 104 -14.05 1.16 -3.21
C GLN A 104 -13.93 2.61 -2.68
N PHE A 105 -13.50 3.51 -3.54
CA PHE A 105 -13.43 4.95 -3.25
C PHE A 105 -14.73 5.69 -3.61
#